data_AF-A0AAJ3P6V2-F1
#
_entry.id   AF-A0AAJ3P6V2-F1
#
_cell.length_a   1.000
_cell.length_b   1.000
_cell.length_c   1.000
_cell.angle_alpha   90.00
_cell.angle_beta   90.00
_cell.angle_gamma   90.00
#
_symmetry.space_group_name_H-M   'P 1'
#
loop_
_entity.id
_entity.type
_entity.pdbx_description
1 polymer ?
#
loop_
_entity_poly.entity_id
_entity_poly.type
_entity_poly.pdbx_seq_one_letter_code
_entity_poly.pdbx_strand_id
1 'polypeptide(L)'
;MIAEDLGALATEASDPRYARLDQMSVAELAQTMNEADATVPAAVQRALPQIVPAIEQTAARMAQGGRLVYVGAGTPGRIGVLDASECPPTFSTPPELVFAIMAGGPGAIVNPVEGAEDDAEAGAAAIDAADIGPLDTVIGIASSGRTPYVVAAVRRARERGALSVGLSCNTGTALSAVAEHGIEVEVGPEVLAGSTRLKSGTAQKLVLNMFSTIAMVRNGKAYGNLMVDVKATNHKLRERAIRMVRTIADVDRDTAAAALESAGWDVKLATIMIRRGEDLAAATDRLAAADGRLRTALEEN
;
A
#
# COMPACT_ATOMS: atom_id res chain seq x y z
N MET A 1 12.12 18.60 27.59
CA MET A 1 13.15 17.97 26.72
C MET A 1 13.90 16.97 27.56
N ILE A 2 13.45 15.72 27.56
CA ILE A 2 14.33 14.61 27.97
C ILE A 2 15.18 14.36 26.73
N ALA A 3 16.51 14.42 26.86
CA ALA A 3 17.39 13.91 25.82
C ALA A 3 17.15 12.40 25.75
N GLU A 4 16.33 11.96 24.79
CA GLU A 4 15.94 10.57 24.65
C GLU A 4 17.07 9.77 24.00
N ASP A 5 17.39 8.62 24.60
CA ASP A 5 18.48 7.74 24.22
C ASP A 5 18.22 7.09 22.84
N LEU A 6 18.70 7.77 21.78
CA LEU A 6 18.69 7.27 20.41
C LEU A 6 19.35 5.88 20.31
N GLY A 7 20.33 5.58 21.16
CA GLY A 7 21.14 4.37 21.10
C GLY A 7 20.39 3.09 21.48
N ALA A 8 19.25 3.21 22.16
CA ALA A 8 18.42 2.06 22.53
C ALA A 8 17.53 1.53 21.38
N LEU A 9 17.38 2.28 20.29
CA LEU A 9 16.56 1.88 19.15
C LEU A 9 17.31 0.90 18.25
N ALA A 10 16.65 -0.21 17.89
CA ALA A 10 17.21 -1.18 16.95
C ALA A 10 17.56 -0.54 15.59
N THR A 11 16.79 0.47 15.16
CA THR A 11 17.04 1.23 13.92
C THR A 11 18.33 2.07 13.94
N GLU A 12 18.81 2.47 15.12
CA GLU A 12 20.01 3.30 15.29
C GLU A 12 21.23 2.49 15.76
N ALA A 13 21.01 1.24 16.19
CA ALA A 13 22.05 0.38 16.72
C ALA A 13 23.12 0.03 15.67
N SER A 14 24.38 0.02 16.12
CA SER A 14 25.49 -0.56 15.36
C SER A 14 25.57 -2.06 15.62
N ASP A 15 25.79 -2.85 14.57
CA ASP A 15 25.91 -4.30 14.66
C ASP A 15 27.37 -4.72 14.44
N PRO A 16 27.99 -5.48 15.38
CA PRO A 16 29.36 -5.97 15.24
C PRO A 16 29.60 -6.79 13.97
N ARG A 17 28.56 -7.43 13.40
CA ARG A 17 28.66 -8.16 12.13
C ARG A 17 29.06 -7.25 10.97
N TYR A 18 28.78 -5.96 11.06
CA TYR A 18 29.04 -4.96 10.01
C TYR A 18 30.19 -4.01 10.37
N ALA A 19 30.96 -4.28 11.44
CA ALA A 19 31.98 -3.35 11.95
C ALA A 19 33.13 -3.03 10.99
N ARG A 20 33.33 -3.83 9.94
CA ARG A 20 34.36 -3.64 8.90
C ARG A 20 33.79 -3.40 7.51
N LEU A 21 32.57 -2.88 7.42
CA LEU A 21 31.89 -2.65 6.14
C LEU A 21 32.76 -1.84 5.16
N ASP A 22 33.50 -0.85 5.67
CA ASP A 22 34.42 0.02 4.91
C ASP A 22 35.67 -0.69 4.36
N GLN A 23 35.98 -1.89 4.85
CA GLN A 23 37.15 -2.68 4.44
C GLN A 23 36.81 -3.84 3.51
N MET A 24 35.51 -4.09 3.29
CA MET A 24 35.03 -5.14 2.41
C MET A 24 35.26 -4.79 0.94
N SER A 25 35.58 -5.80 0.14
CA SER A 25 35.50 -5.69 -1.32
C SER A 25 34.06 -5.44 -1.78
N VAL A 26 33.89 -4.95 -3.01
CA VAL A 26 32.56 -4.73 -3.59
C VAL A 26 31.71 -6.01 -3.61
N ALA A 27 32.33 -7.17 -3.84
CA ALA A 27 31.62 -8.46 -3.82
C ALA A 27 31.12 -8.82 -2.41
N GLU A 28 31.96 -8.63 -1.38
CA GLU A 28 31.58 -8.85 0.02
C GLU A 28 30.49 -7.87 0.47
N LEU A 29 30.56 -6.60 0.05
CA LEU A 29 29.52 -5.60 0.30
C LEU A 29 28.16 -6.04 -0.28
N ALA A 30 28.15 -6.45 -1.55
CA ALA A 30 26.93 -6.90 -2.22
C ALA A 30 26.33 -8.14 -1.54
N GLN A 31 27.18 -9.12 -1.18
CA GLN A 31 26.76 -10.32 -0.47
C GLN A 31 26.20 -9.99 0.91
N THR A 32 26.88 -9.14 1.67
CA THR A 32 26.45 -8.71 3.02
C THR A 32 25.10 -8.00 2.99
N MET A 33 24.90 -7.11 2.01
CA MET A 33 23.60 -6.44 1.82
C MET A 33 22.50 -7.45 1.47
N ASN A 34 22.75 -8.38 0.55
CA ASN A 34 21.77 -9.38 0.14
C ASN A 34 21.36 -10.32 1.30
N GLU A 35 22.33 -10.75 2.11
CA GLU A 35 22.07 -11.57 3.29
C GLU A 35 21.22 -10.83 4.33
N ALA A 36 21.48 -9.53 4.52
CA ALA A 36 20.66 -8.69 5.40
C ALA A 36 19.23 -8.55 4.85
N ASP A 37 19.07 -8.29 3.54
CA ASP A 37 17.77 -8.16 2.88
C ASP A 37 16.94 -9.45 2.95
N ALA A 38 17.58 -10.61 2.85
CA ALA A 38 16.91 -11.92 2.95
C ALA A 38 16.17 -12.14 4.28
N THR A 39 16.50 -11.38 5.33
CA THR A 39 15.82 -11.45 6.62
C THR A 39 14.48 -10.71 6.66
N VAL A 40 14.26 -9.76 5.74
CA VAL A 40 13.11 -8.84 5.77
C VAL A 40 11.77 -9.56 5.58
N PRO A 41 11.59 -10.48 4.61
CA PRO A 41 10.32 -11.18 4.44
C PRO A 41 9.91 -11.98 5.68
N ALA A 42 10.87 -12.58 6.38
CA ALA A 42 10.60 -13.31 7.62
C ALA A 42 10.18 -12.36 8.76
N ALA A 43 10.71 -11.13 8.81
CA ALA A 43 10.24 -10.11 9.75
C ALA A 43 8.80 -9.69 9.46
N VAL A 44 8.46 -9.45 8.19
CA VAL A 44 7.07 -9.16 7.77
C VAL A 44 6.14 -10.32 8.10
N GLN A 45 6.59 -11.57 7.90
CA GLN A 45 5.81 -12.76 8.25
C GLN A 45 5.45 -12.80 9.74
N ARG A 46 6.38 -12.45 10.63
CA ARG A 46 6.12 -12.38 12.07
C ARG A 46 5.10 -11.31 12.45
N ALA A 47 5.02 -10.23 11.67
CA ALA A 47 4.06 -9.14 11.87
C ALA A 47 2.67 -9.39 11.26
N LEU A 48 2.46 -10.52 10.55
CA LEU A 48 1.16 -10.83 9.94
C LEU A 48 -0.04 -10.78 10.92
N PRO A 49 0.07 -11.22 12.19
CA PRO A 49 -1.02 -11.08 13.15
C PRO A 49 -1.45 -9.62 13.42
N GLN A 50 -0.57 -8.64 13.19
CA GLN A 50 -0.89 -7.22 13.27
C GLN A 50 -1.38 -6.66 11.92
N ILE A 51 -0.77 -7.11 10.82
CA ILE A 51 -1.06 -6.64 9.45
C ILE A 51 -2.47 -7.05 9.01
N VAL A 52 -2.84 -8.31 9.20
CA VAL A 52 -4.12 -8.88 8.72
C VAL A 52 -5.35 -8.12 9.23
N PRO A 53 -5.55 -7.92 10.55
CA PRO A 53 -6.76 -7.24 11.04
C PRO A 53 -6.82 -5.78 10.59
N ALA A 54 -5.68 -5.10 10.44
CA ALA A 54 -5.65 -3.74 9.92
C ALA A 54 -6.13 -3.68 8.46
N ILE A 55 -5.65 -4.60 7.61
CA ILE A 55 -6.06 -4.71 6.20
C ILE A 55 -7.54 -5.07 6.06
N GLU A 56 -8.06 -5.98 6.90
CA GLU A 56 -9.48 -6.35 6.88
C GLU A 56 -10.38 -5.13 7.13
N GLN A 57 -10.03 -4.30 8.11
CA GLN A 57 -10.78 -3.08 8.40
C GLN A 57 -10.61 -2.03 7.30
N THR A 58 -9.41 -1.87 6.73
CA THR A 58 -9.19 -1.00 5.57
C THR A 58 -10.08 -1.42 4.40
N ALA A 59 -10.08 -2.71 4.05
CA ALA A 59 -10.87 -3.22 2.94
C ALA A 59 -12.38 -2.99 3.15
N ALA A 60 -12.89 -3.22 4.37
CA ALA A 60 -14.28 -3.02 4.72
C ALA A 60 -14.72 -1.55 4.65
N ARG A 61 -13.83 -0.62 5.02
CA ARG A 61 -14.08 0.82 4.94
C ARG A 61 -14.02 1.33 3.50
N MET A 62 -13.07 0.85 2.70
CA MET A 62 -13.01 1.16 1.27
C MET A 62 -14.25 0.66 0.52
N ALA A 63 -14.82 -0.48 0.91
CA ALA A 63 -16.09 -0.96 0.35
C ALA A 63 -17.27 0.01 0.61
N GLN A 64 -17.17 0.86 1.63
CA GLN A 64 -18.15 1.89 1.98
C GLN A 64 -17.81 3.28 1.39
N GLY A 65 -16.80 3.36 0.51
CA GLY A 65 -16.35 4.60 -0.11
C GLY A 65 -15.22 5.34 0.62
N GLY A 66 -14.62 4.72 1.63
CA GLY A 66 -13.44 5.27 2.32
C GLY A 66 -12.17 5.27 1.47
N ARG A 67 -11.23 6.18 1.79
CA ARG A 67 -9.92 6.28 1.14
C ARG A 67 -8.83 5.60 1.97
N LEU A 68 -7.74 5.20 1.31
CA LEU A 68 -6.51 4.73 1.97
C LEU A 68 -5.43 5.82 1.85
N VAL A 69 -4.93 6.30 2.98
CA VAL A 69 -4.03 7.45 3.04
C VAL A 69 -2.75 7.08 3.75
N TYR A 70 -1.61 7.30 3.10
CA TYR A 70 -0.29 7.13 3.70
C TYR A 70 0.21 8.47 4.23
N VAL A 71 0.84 8.49 5.41
CA VAL A 71 1.48 9.70 5.94
C VAL A 71 2.89 9.39 6.43
N GLY A 72 3.87 10.17 6.00
CA GLY A 72 5.27 9.90 6.30
C GLY A 72 6.20 11.07 5.97
N ALA A 73 7.44 10.96 6.45
CA ALA A 73 8.55 11.84 6.11
C ALA A 73 9.67 11.04 5.42
N GLY A 74 10.54 11.71 4.67
CA GLY A 74 11.72 11.09 4.07
C GLY A 74 11.41 9.83 3.25
N THR A 75 12.20 8.78 3.43
CA THR A 75 12.00 7.49 2.73
C THR A 75 10.63 6.86 3.00
N PRO A 76 10.15 6.73 4.26
CA PRO A 76 8.79 6.25 4.54
C PRO A 76 7.68 6.97 3.73
N GLY A 77 7.73 8.31 3.70
CA GLY A 77 6.76 9.09 2.93
C GLY A 77 6.84 8.83 1.42
N ARG A 78 8.06 8.73 0.87
CA ARG A 78 8.28 8.41 -0.56
C ARG A 78 7.79 7.00 -0.92
N ILE A 79 7.93 6.02 -0.04
CA ILE A 79 7.39 4.67 -0.25
C ILE A 79 5.86 4.70 -0.27
N GLY A 80 5.23 5.50 0.60
CA GLY A 80 3.79 5.76 0.54
C GLY A 80 3.37 6.36 -0.80
N VAL A 81 4.09 7.37 -1.29
CA VAL A 81 3.84 7.97 -2.62
C VAL A 81 3.97 6.93 -3.74
N LEU A 82 5.00 6.07 -3.68
CA LEU A 82 5.22 5.01 -4.65
C LEU A 82 4.01 4.06 -4.74
N ASP A 83 3.60 3.47 -3.62
CA ASP A 83 2.48 2.51 -3.60
C ASP A 83 1.15 3.16 -4.05
N ALA A 84 0.87 4.38 -3.57
CA ALA A 84 -0.32 5.13 -3.99
C ALA A 84 -0.32 5.40 -5.51
N SER A 85 0.83 5.79 -6.08
CA SER A 85 0.95 6.09 -7.52
C SER A 85 0.74 4.88 -8.42
N GLU A 86 0.96 3.67 -7.90
CA GLU A 86 0.77 2.42 -8.62
C GLU A 86 -0.71 1.96 -8.59
N CYS A 87 -1.54 2.48 -7.68
CA CYS A 87 -2.94 2.07 -7.57
C CYS A 87 -3.78 2.41 -8.82
N PRO A 88 -3.75 3.64 -9.39
CA PRO A 88 -4.51 3.97 -10.60
C PRO A 88 -4.18 3.10 -11.83
N PRO A 89 -2.90 2.90 -12.23
CA PRO A 89 -2.60 2.07 -13.40
C PRO A 89 -2.81 0.57 -13.16
N THR A 90 -2.83 0.13 -11.90
CA THR A 90 -3.01 -1.29 -11.51
C THR A 90 -4.49 -1.64 -11.35
N PHE A 91 -5.25 -0.86 -10.58
CA PHE A 91 -6.62 -1.21 -10.20
C PHE A 91 -7.69 -0.30 -10.84
N SER A 92 -7.26 0.54 -11.79
CA SER A 92 -8.09 1.56 -12.47
C SER A 92 -8.80 2.51 -11.52
N THR A 93 -8.25 2.70 -10.33
CA THR A 93 -8.80 3.57 -9.29
C THR A 93 -8.58 5.03 -9.64
N PRO A 94 -9.43 5.93 -9.15
CA PRO A 94 -9.11 7.34 -9.24
C PRO A 94 -7.97 7.68 -8.26
N PRO A 95 -7.12 8.68 -8.54
CA PRO A 95 -5.93 9.00 -7.72
C PRO A 95 -6.26 9.37 -6.27
N GLU A 96 -7.44 9.90 -5.99
CA GLU A 96 -7.89 10.29 -4.66
C GLU A 96 -8.30 9.10 -3.76
N LEU A 97 -8.45 7.89 -4.32
CA LEU A 97 -8.82 6.72 -3.54
C LEU A 97 -7.65 6.22 -2.68
N VAL A 98 -6.43 6.31 -3.21
CA VAL A 98 -5.19 5.96 -2.50
C VAL A 98 -4.16 7.05 -2.76
N PHE A 99 -3.78 7.79 -1.71
CA PHE A 99 -2.82 8.89 -1.82
C PHE A 99 -1.91 8.99 -0.61
N ALA A 100 -0.86 9.80 -0.74
CA ALA A 100 0.13 10.00 0.31
C ALA A 100 0.26 11.48 0.70
N ILE A 101 0.39 11.71 1.99
CA ILE A 101 0.70 12.99 2.63
C ILE A 101 2.16 12.95 3.05
N MET A 102 2.97 13.85 2.47
CA MET A 102 4.40 13.94 2.72
C MET A 102 4.72 15.14 3.59
N ALA A 103 5.48 14.92 4.67
CA ALA A 103 6.13 16.00 5.40
C ALA A 103 7.00 16.84 4.43
N GLY A 104 6.84 18.16 4.47
CA GLY A 104 7.51 19.08 3.53
C GLY A 104 6.85 19.17 2.13
N GLY A 105 5.72 18.48 1.92
CA GLY A 105 4.90 18.60 0.71
C GLY A 105 5.50 17.94 -0.54
N PRO A 106 4.95 18.23 -1.75
CA PRO A 106 5.35 17.55 -2.99
C PRO A 106 6.83 17.72 -3.34
N GLY A 107 7.46 18.85 -2.97
CA GLY A 107 8.90 19.06 -3.19
C GLY A 107 9.77 18.05 -2.46
N ALA A 108 9.31 17.51 -1.33
CA ALA A 108 10.03 16.52 -0.54
C ALA A 108 10.16 15.15 -1.25
N ILE A 109 9.39 14.92 -2.31
CA ILE A 109 9.46 13.69 -3.11
C ILE A 109 10.86 13.55 -3.73
N VAL A 110 11.40 14.64 -4.27
CA VAL A 110 12.69 14.65 -4.98
C VAL A 110 13.83 15.25 -4.17
N ASN A 111 13.53 16.05 -3.16
CA ASN A 111 14.53 16.71 -2.30
C ASN A 111 14.28 16.41 -0.82
N PRO A 112 15.30 16.40 0.05
CA PRO A 112 15.07 16.48 1.49
C PRO A 112 14.54 17.88 1.87
N VAL A 113 13.70 17.95 2.90
CA VAL A 113 13.24 19.21 3.51
C VAL A 113 13.60 19.14 4.99
N GLU A 114 14.54 19.97 5.40
CA GLU A 114 15.06 19.99 6.77
C GLU A 114 13.98 20.42 7.77
N GLY A 115 13.89 19.72 8.91
CA GLY A 115 12.96 20.02 10.00
C GLY A 115 11.48 19.65 9.75
N ALA A 116 11.09 19.27 8.54
CA ALA A 116 9.70 18.94 8.23
C ALA A 116 9.17 17.73 9.02
N GLU A 117 10.03 16.80 9.40
CA GLU A 117 9.66 15.59 10.14
C GLU A 117 9.42 15.86 11.65
N ASP A 118 9.95 16.97 12.16
CA ASP A 118 9.84 17.39 13.56
C ASP A 118 8.60 18.27 13.82
N ASP A 119 7.90 18.71 12.76
CA ASP A 119 6.74 19.58 12.86
C ASP A 119 5.44 18.78 13.13
N ALA A 120 5.13 18.58 14.41
CA ALA A 120 3.91 17.90 14.84
C ALA A 120 2.62 18.63 14.43
N GLU A 121 2.61 19.96 14.49
CA GLU A 121 1.42 20.76 14.14
C GLU A 121 1.11 20.67 12.65
N ALA A 122 2.14 20.70 11.79
CA ALA A 122 1.97 20.47 10.36
C ALA A 122 1.43 19.08 10.05
N GLY A 123 1.80 18.05 10.83
CA GLY A 123 1.27 16.70 10.71
C GLY A 123 -0.24 16.65 10.96
N ALA A 124 -0.70 17.24 12.07
CA ALA A 124 -2.13 17.32 12.39
C ALA A 124 -2.90 18.18 11.36
N ALA A 125 -2.36 19.34 10.99
CA ALA A 125 -2.97 20.24 10.02
C ALA A 125 -3.13 19.60 8.64
N ALA A 126 -2.19 18.74 8.22
CA ALA A 126 -2.29 18.03 6.94
C ALA A 126 -3.45 17.03 6.89
N ILE A 127 -3.78 16.40 8.02
CA ILE A 127 -4.93 15.50 8.15
C ILE A 127 -6.25 16.28 8.08
N ASP A 128 -6.28 17.48 8.68
CA ASP A 128 -7.43 18.37 8.58
C ASP A 128 -7.62 18.87 7.14
N ALA A 129 -6.54 19.31 6.49
CA ALA A 129 -6.53 19.81 5.12
C ALA A 129 -6.93 18.74 4.08
N ALA A 130 -6.61 17.46 4.32
CA ALA A 130 -7.00 16.35 3.45
C ALA A 130 -8.46 15.87 3.68
N ASP A 131 -9.19 16.52 4.58
CA ASP A 131 -10.55 16.19 4.98
C ASP A 131 -10.73 14.71 5.35
N ILE A 132 -9.79 14.16 6.13
CA ILE A 132 -9.83 12.77 6.61
C ILE A 132 -11.03 12.53 7.52
N GLY A 133 -11.95 11.65 7.13
CA GLY A 133 -13.18 11.35 7.86
C GLY A 133 -13.26 9.93 8.42
N PRO A 134 -14.40 9.59 9.04
CA PRO A 134 -14.59 8.30 9.70
C PRO A 134 -14.54 7.08 8.79
N LEU A 135 -14.67 7.22 7.47
CA LEU A 135 -14.53 6.11 6.53
C LEU A 135 -13.09 5.92 6.05
N ASP A 136 -12.20 6.88 6.28
CA ASP A 136 -10.83 6.78 5.79
C ASP A 136 -9.98 5.86 6.66
N THR A 137 -8.92 5.33 6.05
CA THR A 137 -7.80 4.72 6.77
C THR A 137 -6.56 5.58 6.58
N VAL A 138 -5.90 5.93 7.69
CA VAL A 138 -4.60 6.60 7.69
C VAL A 138 -3.54 5.66 8.23
N ILE A 139 -2.50 5.41 7.43
CA ILE A 139 -1.33 4.64 7.82
C ILE A 139 -0.14 5.60 7.97
N GLY A 140 0.26 5.84 9.21
CA GLY A 140 1.49 6.56 9.52
C GLY A 140 2.71 5.65 9.40
N ILE A 141 3.73 6.12 8.71
CA ILE A 141 4.93 5.33 8.41
C ILE A 141 6.15 6.07 8.94
N ALA A 142 6.82 5.47 9.93
CA ALA A 142 8.07 5.98 10.47
C ALA A 142 8.92 4.81 10.94
N SER A 143 10.09 4.59 10.32
CA SER A 143 11.00 3.49 10.70
C SER A 143 11.32 3.51 12.20
N SER A 144 11.60 4.71 12.73
CA SER A 144 11.89 4.94 14.15
C SER A 144 10.67 4.71 15.06
N GLY A 145 9.45 4.85 14.53
CA GLY A 145 8.19 4.80 15.28
C GLY A 145 7.92 6.03 16.14
N ARG A 146 8.65 7.14 15.95
CA ARG A 146 8.51 8.34 16.80
C ARG A 146 8.53 9.68 16.07
N THR A 147 8.60 9.69 14.75
CA THR A 147 8.65 10.93 13.95
C THR A 147 7.48 11.86 14.31
N PRO A 148 7.72 13.06 14.89
CA PRO A 148 6.67 13.91 15.44
C PRO A 148 5.53 14.23 14.47
N TYR A 149 5.87 14.59 13.22
CA TYR A 149 4.90 14.83 12.14
C TYR A 149 3.93 13.66 11.97
N VAL A 150 4.47 12.43 11.92
CA VAL A 150 3.69 11.21 11.67
C VAL A 150 2.84 10.82 12.89
N VAL A 151 3.40 10.92 14.09
CA VAL A 151 2.69 10.62 15.34
C VAL A 151 1.50 11.57 15.52
N ALA A 152 1.69 12.87 15.26
CA ALA A 152 0.62 13.86 15.34
C ALA A 152 -0.46 13.64 14.27
N ALA A 153 -0.06 13.32 13.03
CA ALA A 153 -0.99 13.00 11.95
C ALA A 153 -1.88 11.78 12.31
N VAL A 154 -1.28 10.68 12.77
CA VAL A 154 -2.04 9.47 13.12
C VAL A 154 -2.97 9.72 14.31
N ARG A 155 -2.51 10.45 15.34
CA ARG A 155 -3.37 10.85 16.46
C ARG A 155 -4.56 11.68 15.97
N ARG A 156 -4.32 12.67 15.10
CA ARG A 156 -5.36 13.52 14.56
C ARG A 156 -6.37 12.74 13.72
N ALA A 157 -5.91 11.80 12.90
CA ALA A 157 -6.78 10.92 12.13
C ALA A 157 -7.72 10.11 13.04
N ARG A 158 -7.18 9.57 14.15
CA ARG A 158 -7.95 8.86 15.17
C ARG A 158 -9.02 9.75 15.82
N GLU A 159 -8.67 10.98 16.19
CA GLU A 159 -9.63 11.96 16.74
C GLU A 159 -10.78 12.27 15.77
N ARG A 160 -10.52 12.23 14.46
CA ARG A 160 -11.54 12.40 13.41
C ARG A 160 -12.34 11.13 13.10
N GLY A 161 -12.07 10.03 13.81
CA GLY A 161 -12.77 8.75 13.68
C GLY A 161 -12.27 7.86 12.53
N ALA A 162 -11.19 8.22 11.86
CA ALA A 162 -10.58 7.39 10.84
C ALA A 162 -9.90 6.16 11.47
N LEU A 163 -9.80 5.08 10.70
CA LEU A 163 -8.94 3.96 11.09
C LEU A 163 -7.50 4.43 11.09
N SER A 164 -6.82 4.31 12.23
CA SER A 164 -5.45 4.76 12.41
C SER A 164 -4.52 3.57 12.53
N VAL A 165 -3.52 3.49 11.65
CA VAL A 165 -2.50 2.44 11.65
C VAL A 165 -1.13 3.09 11.80
N GLY A 166 -0.29 2.54 12.68
CA GLY A 166 1.10 2.94 12.85
C GLY A 166 2.03 1.84 12.35
N LEU A 167 2.90 2.14 11.38
CA LEU A 167 3.89 1.22 10.83
C LEU A 167 5.31 1.66 11.18
N SER A 168 5.99 0.85 11.99
CA SER A 168 7.37 1.10 12.45
C SER A 168 8.26 -0.14 12.35
N CYS A 169 9.57 0.07 12.50
CA CYS A 169 10.57 -1.01 12.54
C CYS A 169 11.28 -1.14 13.91
N ASN A 170 10.77 -0.44 14.92
CA ASN A 170 11.04 -0.65 16.34
C ASN A 170 9.76 -1.15 17.03
N THR A 171 9.91 -1.70 18.23
CA THR A 171 8.82 -2.17 19.09
C THR A 171 8.45 -1.16 20.18
N GLY A 172 7.21 -1.22 20.66
CA GLY A 172 6.73 -0.38 21.76
C GLY A 172 6.76 1.12 21.44
N THR A 173 6.42 1.50 20.20
CA THR A 173 6.71 2.85 19.70
C THR A 173 5.63 3.89 20.04
N ALA A 174 6.01 5.17 20.02
CA ALA A 174 5.07 6.29 20.21
C ALA A 174 3.98 6.30 19.13
N LEU A 175 4.33 5.90 17.91
CA LEU A 175 3.39 5.76 16.79
C LEU A 175 2.38 4.64 17.03
N SER A 176 2.83 3.48 17.52
CA SER A 176 1.94 2.37 17.89
C SER A 176 0.98 2.76 19.02
N ALA A 177 1.44 3.55 19.98
CA ALA A 177 0.64 3.97 21.14
C ALA A 177 -0.52 4.93 20.78
N VAL A 178 -0.43 5.68 19.68
CA VAL A 178 -1.48 6.60 19.23
C VAL A 178 -2.40 6.01 18.16
N ALA A 179 -2.00 4.90 17.54
CA ALA A 179 -2.76 4.23 16.50
C ALA A 179 -3.82 3.28 17.08
N GLU A 180 -4.84 2.95 16.30
CA GLU A 180 -5.73 1.83 16.61
C GLU A 180 -5.02 0.49 16.41
N HIS A 181 -4.25 0.38 15.33
CA HIS A 181 -3.44 -0.79 15.01
C HIS A 181 -1.96 -0.40 14.91
N GLY A 182 -1.13 -0.93 15.79
CA GLY A 182 0.33 -0.88 15.66
C GLY A 182 0.85 -2.08 14.88
N ILE A 183 1.64 -1.83 13.83
CA ILE A 183 2.36 -2.84 13.05
C ILE A 183 3.85 -2.57 13.25
N GLU A 184 4.51 -3.48 13.96
CA GLU A 184 5.91 -3.33 14.37
C GLU A 184 6.75 -4.40 13.68
N VAL A 185 7.41 -4.04 12.57
CA VAL A 185 8.22 -4.97 11.77
C VAL A 185 9.68 -4.86 12.18
N GLU A 186 10.07 -5.61 13.20
CA GLU A 186 11.45 -5.63 13.69
C GLU A 186 12.39 -6.33 12.69
N VAL A 187 13.10 -5.50 11.91
CA VAL A 187 14.11 -5.95 10.92
C VAL A 187 15.53 -6.01 11.51
N GLY A 188 15.71 -5.56 12.75
CA GLY A 188 17.01 -5.43 13.42
C GLY A 188 17.92 -4.35 12.82
N PRO A 189 19.18 -4.25 13.29
CA PRO A 189 20.12 -3.21 12.88
C PRO A 189 20.38 -3.19 11.38
N GLU A 190 20.53 -2.00 10.81
CA GLU A 190 20.85 -1.83 9.39
C GLU A 190 22.34 -2.14 9.11
N VAL A 191 22.66 -2.56 7.88
CA VAL A 191 24.05 -2.82 7.46
C VAL A 191 24.94 -1.58 7.59
N LEU A 192 24.34 -0.41 7.37
CA LEU A 192 24.91 0.89 7.69
C LEU A 192 24.03 1.49 8.79
N ALA A 193 24.59 1.63 10.00
CA ALA A 193 23.84 2.06 11.18
C ALA A 193 23.03 3.35 10.91
N GLY A 194 21.76 3.36 11.31
CA GLY A 194 20.83 4.48 11.08
C GLY A 194 20.28 4.59 9.65
N SER A 195 20.82 3.86 8.67
CA SER A 195 20.39 3.93 7.26
C SER A 195 19.09 3.15 7.02
N THR A 196 18.00 3.54 7.68
CA THR A 196 16.69 2.89 7.64
C THR A 196 16.00 2.92 6.27
N ARG A 197 16.59 3.60 5.27
CA ARG A 197 16.17 3.47 3.86
C ARG A 197 16.40 2.07 3.28
N LEU A 198 17.10 1.20 3.99
CA LEU A 198 17.47 -0.16 3.58
C LEU A 198 16.40 -1.17 4.05
N LYS A 199 16.67 -2.02 5.04
CA LYS A 199 15.74 -3.09 5.42
C LYS A 199 14.40 -2.57 5.91
N SER A 200 14.41 -1.48 6.69
CA SER A 200 13.19 -0.87 7.20
C SER A 200 12.32 -0.34 6.04
N GLY A 201 12.92 0.32 5.06
CA GLY A 201 12.25 0.74 3.82
C GLY A 201 11.70 -0.44 3.01
N THR A 202 12.47 -1.52 2.86
CA THR A 202 12.02 -2.75 2.20
C THR A 202 10.80 -3.35 2.92
N ALA A 203 10.84 -3.45 4.25
CA ALA A 203 9.71 -3.94 5.05
C ALA A 203 8.46 -3.08 4.85
N GLN A 204 8.62 -1.75 4.89
CA GLN A 204 7.52 -0.81 4.66
C GLN A 204 6.89 -1.01 3.29
N LYS A 205 7.71 -1.14 2.22
CA LYS A 205 7.21 -1.41 0.87
C LYS A 205 6.39 -2.70 0.83
N LEU A 206 6.90 -3.78 1.42
CA LEU A 206 6.20 -5.06 1.43
C LEU A 206 4.85 -4.96 2.15
N VAL A 207 4.79 -4.27 3.29
CA VAL A 207 3.54 -4.07 4.03
C VAL A 207 2.56 -3.19 3.26
N LEU A 208 2.99 -2.07 2.67
CA LEU A 208 2.08 -1.21 1.89
C LEU A 208 1.53 -1.94 0.67
N ASN A 209 2.36 -2.71 -0.03
CA ASN A 209 1.90 -3.53 -1.16
C ASN A 209 0.86 -4.58 -0.71
N MET A 210 0.97 -5.12 0.52
CA MET A 210 -0.08 -5.97 1.09
C MET A 210 -1.37 -5.17 1.31
N PHE A 211 -1.31 -3.98 1.91
CA PHE A 211 -2.49 -3.13 2.12
C PHE A 211 -3.22 -2.83 0.83
N SER A 212 -2.53 -2.21 -0.13
CA SER A 212 -3.14 -1.80 -1.40
C SER A 212 -3.66 -3.00 -2.19
N THR A 213 -2.84 -4.04 -2.36
CA THR A 213 -3.24 -5.21 -3.17
C THR A 213 -4.38 -5.98 -2.54
N ILE A 214 -4.31 -6.30 -1.24
CA ILE A 214 -5.34 -7.13 -0.59
C ILE A 214 -6.65 -6.34 -0.50
N ALA A 215 -6.61 -5.04 -0.16
CA ALA A 215 -7.82 -4.22 -0.14
C ALA A 215 -8.50 -4.17 -1.51
N MET A 216 -7.74 -4.03 -2.59
CA MET A 216 -8.28 -4.01 -3.96
C MET A 216 -8.83 -5.38 -4.38
N VAL A 217 -8.16 -6.48 -4.03
CA VAL A 217 -8.67 -7.84 -4.25
C VAL A 217 -10.01 -8.05 -3.53
N ARG A 218 -10.11 -7.65 -2.25
CA ARG A 218 -11.35 -7.75 -1.47
C ARG A 218 -12.48 -6.86 -2.00
N ASN A 219 -12.12 -5.77 -2.68
CA ASN A 219 -13.04 -4.84 -3.36
C ASN A 219 -13.23 -5.17 -4.86
N GLY A 220 -13.02 -6.44 -5.25
CA GLY A 220 -13.44 -6.94 -6.56
C GLY A 220 -12.58 -6.49 -7.74
N LYS A 221 -11.39 -5.92 -7.50
CA LYS A 221 -10.48 -5.49 -8.59
C LYS A 221 -9.74 -6.64 -9.27
N ALA A 222 -9.83 -7.86 -8.72
CA ALA A 222 -9.20 -9.06 -9.26
C ALA A 222 -10.18 -10.23 -9.42
N TYR A 223 -9.87 -11.13 -10.36
CA TYR A 223 -10.52 -12.42 -10.53
C TYR A 223 -9.45 -13.52 -10.63
N GLY A 224 -9.40 -14.40 -9.63
CA GLY A 224 -8.24 -15.29 -9.48
C GLY A 224 -6.99 -14.45 -9.21
N ASN A 225 -5.96 -14.59 -10.05
CA ASN A 225 -4.76 -13.75 -10.04
C ASN A 225 -4.74 -12.71 -11.19
N LEU A 226 -5.88 -12.47 -11.86
CA LEU A 226 -6.00 -11.52 -12.97
C LEU A 226 -6.59 -10.19 -12.51
N MET A 227 -5.95 -9.11 -12.94
CA MET A 227 -6.33 -7.73 -12.69
C MET A 227 -7.41 -7.31 -13.70
N VAL A 228 -8.65 -7.68 -13.40
CA VAL A 228 -9.80 -7.54 -14.33
C VAL A 228 -10.41 -6.14 -14.37
N ASP A 229 -9.97 -5.23 -13.51
CA ASP A 229 -10.42 -3.83 -13.50
C ASP A 229 -9.34 -2.96 -14.16
N VAL A 230 -9.06 -3.22 -15.45
CA VAL A 230 -8.05 -2.50 -16.24
C VAL A 230 -8.70 -1.54 -17.23
N LYS A 231 -8.23 -0.30 -17.30
CA LYS A 231 -8.60 0.65 -18.36
C LYS A 231 -7.75 0.41 -19.60
N ALA A 232 -8.31 -0.22 -20.64
CA ALA A 232 -7.59 -0.56 -21.86
C ALA A 232 -7.39 0.64 -22.83
N THR A 233 -6.61 1.64 -22.39
CA THR A 233 -6.40 2.91 -23.12
C THR A 233 -5.36 2.86 -24.24
N ASN A 234 -4.55 1.80 -24.31
CA ASN A 234 -3.52 1.64 -25.32
C ASN A 234 -3.46 0.19 -25.84
N HIS A 235 -2.76 -0.02 -26.96
CA HIS A 235 -2.65 -1.31 -27.63
C HIS A 235 -2.20 -2.45 -26.68
N LYS A 236 -1.18 -2.20 -25.84
CA LYS A 236 -0.67 -3.19 -24.88
C LYS A 236 -1.76 -3.61 -23.88
N LEU A 237 -2.53 -2.65 -23.36
CA LEU A 237 -3.60 -2.92 -22.40
C LEU A 237 -4.81 -3.59 -23.05
N ARG A 238 -5.13 -3.26 -24.31
CA ARG A 238 -6.16 -3.95 -25.11
C ARG A 238 -5.82 -5.43 -25.33
N GLU A 239 -4.59 -5.74 -25.74
CA GLU A 239 -4.12 -7.12 -25.87
C GLU A 239 -4.12 -7.86 -24.53
N ARG A 240 -3.85 -7.15 -23.43
CA ARG A 240 -3.96 -7.72 -22.08
C ARG A 240 -5.42 -8.05 -21.73
N ALA A 241 -6.35 -7.14 -22.01
CA ALA A 241 -7.77 -7.35 -21.80
C ALA A 241 -8.30 -8.56 -22.58
N ILE A 242 -7.93 -8.67 -23.86
CA ILE A 242 -8.28 -9.82 -24.71
C ILE A 242 -7.76 -11.12 -24.09
N ARG A 243 -6.48 -11.18 -23.68
CA ARG A 243 -5.93 -12.37 -23.01
C ARG A 243 -6.70 -12.74 -21.74
N MET A 244 -7.09 -11.76 -20.93
CA MET A 244 -7.85 -12.02 -19.70
C MET A 244 -9.24 -12.58 -20.00
N VAL A 245 -9.99 -11.98 -20.93
CA VAL A 245 -11.32 -12.49 -21.31
C VAL A 245 -11.21 -13.89 -21.90
N ARG A 246 -10.21 -14.16 -22.76
CA ARG A 246 -9.96 -15.52 -23.29
C ARG A 246 -9.71 -16.53 -22.17
N THR A 247 -8.88 -16.19 -21.19
CA THR A 247 -8.56 -17.09 -20.07
C THR A 247 -9.76 -17.31 -19.16
N ILE A 248 -10.57 -16.28 -18.88
CA ILE A 248 -11.68 -16.38 -17.94
C ILE A 248 -12.91 -17.04 -18.60
N ALA A 249 -13.21 -16.65 -19.83
CA ALA A 249 -14.39 -17.10 -20.53
C ALA A 249 -14.17 -18.38 -21.36
N ASP A 250 -12.92 -18.80 -21.55
CA ASP A 250 -12.51 -19.94 -22.38
C ASP A 250 -12.97 -19.81 -23.85
N VAL A 251 -12.60 -18.69 -24.47
CA VAL A 251 -12.97 -18.37 -25.86
C VAL A 251 -11.75 -17.99 -26.70
N ASP A 252 -11.93 -17.97 -28.02
CA ASP A 252 -10.94 -17.49 -28.97
C ASP A 252 -10.74 -15.95 -28.88
N ARG A 253 -9.74 -15.46 -29.61
CA ARG A 253 -9.34 -14.05 -29.59
C ARG A 253 -10.41 -13.13 -30.17
N ASP A 254 -11.06 -13.54 -31.24
CA ASP A 254 -11.98 -12.68 -31.99
C ASP A 254 -13.30 -12.56 -31.23
N THR A 255 -13.78 -13.65 -30.64
CA THR A 255 -14.92 -13.64 -29.70
C THR A 255 -14.65 -12.72 -28.50
N ALA A 256 -13.46 -12.83 -27.88
CA ALA A 256 -13.09 -11.96 -26.76
C ALA A 256 -12.98 -10.48 -27.17
N ALA A 257 -12.41 -10.19 -28.34
CA ALA A 257 -12.25 -8.82 -28.84
C ALA A 257 -13.60 -8.17 -29.14
N ALA A 258 -14.51 -8.88 -29.82
CA ALA A 258 -15.85 -8.38 -30.14
C ALA A 258 -16.67 -8.08 -28.88
N ALA A 259 -16.60 -8.95 -27.87
CA ALA A 259 -17.25 -8.72 -26.57
C ALA A 259 -16.66 -7.51 -25.84
N LEU A 260 -15.33 -7.35 -25.84
CA LEU A 260 -14.67 -6.18 -25.27
C LEU A 260 -15.08 -4.89 -25.98
N GLU A 261 -15.13 -4.87 -27.30
CA GLU A 261 -15.59 -3.69 -28.06
C GLU A 261 -17.03 -3.31 -27.70
N SER A 262 -17.91 -4.32 -27.60
CA SER A 262 -19.31 -4.13 -27.21
C SER A 262 -19.45 -3.65 -25.76
N ALA A 263 -18.53 -4.05 -24.88
CA ALA A 263 -18.49 -3.68 -23.47
C ALA A 263 -17.67 -2.42 -23.16
N GLY A 264 -17.29 -1.63 -24.18
CA GLY A 264 -16.48 -0.41 -23.96
C GLY A 264 -15.08 -0.70 -23.40
N TRP A 265 -14.55 -1.88 -23.70
CA TRP A 265 -13.30 -2.46 -23.20
C TRP A 265 -13.28 -2.82 -21.71
N ASP A 266 -14.45 -2.99 -21.09
CA ASP A 266 -14.55 -3.52 -19.74
C ASP A 266 -14.45 -5.06 -19.72
N VAL A 267 -13.43 -5.58 -19.04
CA VAL A 267 -13.14 -7.02 -18.97
C VAL A 267 -14.21 -7.78 -18.18
N LYS A 268 -14.77 -7.19 -17.12
CA LYS A 268 -15.78 -7.84 -16.29
C LYS A 268 -17.08 -7.99 -17.07
N LEU A 269 -17.54 -6.90 -17.68
CA LEU A 269 -18.77 -6.90 -18.49
C LEU A 269 -18.63 -7.82 -19.70
N ALA A 270 -17.54 -7.73 -20.46
CA ALA A 270 -17.29 -8.62 -21.60
C ALA A 270 -17.33 -10.11 -21.19
N THR A 271 -16.74 -10.44 -20.03
CA THR A 271 -16.75 -11.81 -19.50
C THR A 271 -18.16 -12.26 -19.14
N ILE A 272 -18.95 -11.40 -18.49
CA ILE A 272 -20.35 -11.71 -18.13
C ILE A 272 -21.18 -11.94 -19.39
N MET A 273 -21.08 -11.03 -20.37
CA MET A 273 -21.80 -11.13 -21.65
C MET A 273 -21.52 -12.48 -22.34
N ILE A 274 -20.25 -12.91 -22.41
CA ILE A 274 -19.88 -14.20 -23.00
C ILE A 274 -20.42 -15.37 -22.17
N ARG A 275 -20.16 -15.38 -20.86
CA ARG A 275 -20.45 -16.54 -20.00
C ARG A 275 -21.93 -16.75 -19.70
N ARG A 276 -22.73 -15.68 -19.78
CA ARG A 276 -24.16 -15.70 -19.47
C ARG A 276 -25.04 -15.54 -20.71
N GLY A 277 -24.46 -15.17 -21.86
CA GLY A 277 -25.23 -14.83 -23.06
C GLY A 277 -26.10 -13.57 -22.87
N GLU A 278 -25.68 -12.67 -21.98
CA GLU A 278 -26.40 -11.45 -21.62
C GLU A 278 -25.95 -10.27 -22.48
N ASP A 279 -26.85 -9.31 -22.70
CA ASP A 279 -26.49 -8.04 -23.30
C ASP A 279 -25.76 -7.12 -22.30
N LEU A 280 -25.26 -5.98 -22.78
CA LEU A 280 -24.50 -5.04 -21.96
C LEU A 280 -25.31 -4.51 -20.77
N ALA A 281 -26.61 -4.27 -20.94
CA ALA A 281 -27.46 -3.73 -19.89
C ALA A 281 -27.64 -4.76 -18.76
N ALA A 282 -28.03 -5.99 -19.13
CA ALA A 282 -28.17 -7.09 -18.18
C ALA A 282 -26.85 -7.43 -17.47
N ALA A 283 -25.72 -7.43 -18.20
CA ALA A 283 -24.40 -7.64 -17.62
C ALA A 283 -24.01 -6.53 -16.64
N THR A 284 -24.38 -5.28 -16.93
CA THR A 284 -24.14 -4.12 -16.04
C THR A 284 -24.96 -4.25 -14.76
N ASP A 285 -26.25 -4.55 -14.86
CA ASP A 285 -27.13 -4.73 -13.71
C ASP A 285 -26.67 -5.90 -12.84
N ARG A 286 -26.24 -7.00 -13.45
CA ARG A 286 -25.69 -8.17 -12.75
C ARG A 286 -24.39 -7.84 -12.03
N LEU A 287 -23.49 -7.10 -12.68
CA LEU A 287 -22.23 -6.70 -12.06
C LEU A 287 -22.49 -5.74 -10.87
N ALA A 288 -23.46 -4.84 -11.00
CA ALA A 288 -23.87 -3.94 -9.92
C ALA A 288 -24.48 -4.71 -8.74
N ALA A 289 -25.36 -5.68 -9.01
CA ALA A 289 -25.95 -6.54 -7.98
C ALA A 289 -24.91 -7.42 -7.24
N ALA A 290 -23.75 -7.63 -7.86
CA ALA A 290 -22.61 -8.36 -7.29
C ALA A 290 -21.55 -7.44 -6.66
N ASP A 291 -21.87 -6.15 -6.41
CA ASP A 291 -20.94 -5.14 -5.90
C ASP A 291 -19.64 -5.04 -6.72
N GLY A 292 -19.73 -5.18 -8.04
CA GLY A 292 -18.57 -5.13 -8.94
C GLY A 292 -17.66 -6.37 -8.88
N ARG A 293 -18.05 -7.44 -8.17
CA ARG A 293 -17.26 -8.68 -8.04
C ARG A 293 -17.60 -9.67 -9.15
N LEU A 294 -16.66 -9.84 -10.08
CA LEU A 294 -16.84 -10.72 -11.25
C LEU A 294 -17.16 -12.17 -10.88
N ARG A 295 -16.54 -12.73 -9.83
CA ARG A 295 -16.80 -14.12 -9.43
C ARG A 295 -18.26 -14.32 -9.03
N THR A 296 -18.76 -13.46 -8.14
CA THR A 296 -20.16 -13.47 -7.71
C THR A 296 -21.12 -13.21 -8.86
N ALA A 297 -20.76 -12.31 -9.78
CA ALA A 297 -21.57 -12.06 -10.99
C ALA A 297 -21.66 -13.28 -11.91
N LEU A 298 -20.65 -14.15 -11.94
CA LEU A 298 -20.63 -15.34 -12.81
C LEU A 298 -21.29 -16.57 -12.19
N GLU A 299 -21.48 -16.59 -10.86
CA GLU A 299 -22.14 -17.69 -10.16
C GLU A 299 -23.64 -17.72 -10.50
N GLU A 300 -24.19 -18.93 -10.64
CA GLU A 300 -25.63 -19.15 -10.77
C GLU A 300 -26.28 -18.96 -9.40
N ASN A 301 -27.36 -18.17 -9.34
CA ASN A 301 -28.32 -18.29 -8.25
C ASN A 301 -29.10 -19.60 -8.42
#